data_AF-A0A8H6RUA4-F1
#
_entry.id   AF-A0A8H6RUA4-F1
#
_cell.length_a   1.000
_cell.length_b   1.000
_cell.length_c   1.000
_cell.angle_alpha   90.00
_cell.angle_beta   90.00
_cell.angle_gamma   90.00
#
_symmetry.space_group_name_H-M   'P 1'
#
loop_
_entity.id
_entity.type
_entity.pdbx_description
1 polymer ?
#
loop_
_entity_poly.entity_id
_entity_poly.type
_entity_poly.pdbx_seq_one_letter_code
_entity_poly.pdbx_strand_id
1 'polypeptide(L)'
;MRTSTILALAASTLTSASPLLAIEPPVTAQFNVSKFVFGCTTGCYWSFNVTVEGEFKNHPELKSPVTCSGGLDENKDYKKCDVGDVSETQEVLAYIVKDTNMLKLQYAVNNLEERSTYRFYGEKKVYAATSDQAKLQKEEFFVPETVVAAVA
;
A
#
# COMPACT_ATOMS: atom_id res chain seq x y z
N MET A 1 11.95 -0.03 -65.68
CA MET A 1 12.08 1.03 -64.64
C MET A 1 12.02 0.37 -63.28
N ARG A 2 13.00 0.67 -62.42
CA ARG A 2 13.09 0.21 -61.03
C ARG A 2 12.11 0.97 -60.13
N THR A 3 12.01 0.50 -58.89
CA THR A 3 11.55 1.14 -57.63
C THR A 3 10.14 0.76 -57.17
N SER A 4 9.86 0.54 -55.89
CA SER A 4 10.64 0.17 -54.70
C SER A 4 9.59 -0.17 -53.64
N THR A 5 9.76 -1.29 -52.95
CA THR A 5 8.97 -1.67 -51.77
C THR A 5 9.29 -0.73 -50.62
N ILE A 6 8.29 -0.09 -49.99
CA ILE A 6 8.48 0.62 -48.73
C ILE A 6 7.64 -0.09 -47.67
N LEU A 7 8.29 -0.90 -46.84
CA LEU A 7 7.75 -1.33 -45.55
C LEU A 7 7.85 -0.15 -44.58
N ALA A 8 6.71 0.31 -44.08
CA ALA A 8 6.66 1.22 -42.93
C ALA A 8 6.83 0.40 -41.64
N LEU A 9 7.99 0.49 -41.01
CA LEU A 9 8.23 0.00 -39.65
C LEU A 9 7.57 0.99 -38.68
N ALA A 10 6.47 0.58 -38.05
CA ALA A 10 5.92 1.29 -36.91
C ALA A 10 6.87 1.11 -35.72
N ALA A 11 7.57 2.17 -35.34
CA ALA A 11 8.39 2.20 -34.15
C ALA A 11 7.47 2.26 -32.92
N SER A 12 7.37 1.13 -32.21
CA SER A 12 6.78 1.07 -30.87
C SER A 12 7.62 1.96 -29.95
N THR A 13 7.10 3.13 -29.56
CA THR A 13 7.70 3.92 -28.50
C THR A 13 7.54 3.13 -27.20
N LEU A 14 8.63 2.55 -26.71
CA LEU A 14 8.71 2.06 -25.34
C LEU A 14 8.52 3.27 -24.43
N THR A 15 7.37 3.35 -23.77
CA THR A 15 7.19 4.22 -22.61
C THR A 15 8.37 3.95 -21.68
N SER A 16 9.21 4.97 -21.49
CA SER A 16 10.32 4.91 -20.54
C SER A 16 9.68 4.80 -19.17
N ALA A 17 9.71 3.61 -18.57
CA ALA A 17 9.48 3.46 -17.14
C ALA A 17 10.61 4.24 -16.46
N SER A 18 10.31 5.45 -15.97
CA SER A 18 11.26 6.24 -15.20
C SER A 18 11.81 5.37 -14.06
N PRO A 19 13.12 5.44 -13.77
CA PRO A 19 13.71 4.66 -12.70
C PRO A 19 13.06 5.06 -11.38
N LEU A 20 12.41 4.09 -10.74
CA LEU A 20 11.97 4.20 -9.36
C LEU A 20 13.18 4.59 -8.50
N LEU A 21 13.20 5.80 -7.96
CA LEU A 21 14.17 6.16 -6.93
C LEU A 21 13.73 5.46 -5.64
N ALA A 22 14.31 4.30 -5.37
CA ALA A 22 14.14 3.59 -4.11
C ALA A 22 14.88 4.36 -3.01
N ILE A 23 14.12 5.16 -2.25
CA ILE A 23 14.61 5.78 -1.01
C ILE A 23 14.40 4.75 0.10
N GLU A 24 15.40 4.52 0.94
CA GLU A 24 15.23 3.68 2.13
C GLU A 24 14.57 4.53 3.23
N PRO A 25 13.39 4.15 3.75
CA PRO A 25 12.76 4.87 4.85
C PRO A 25 13.66 4.84 6.10
N PRO A 26 13.64 5.89 6.94
CA PRO A 26 14.31 5.82 8.23
C PRO A 26 13.68 4.73 9.11
N VAL A 27 14.44 4.18 10.05
CA VAL A 27 13.95 3.12 10.97
C VAL A 27 12.76 3.54 11.84
N THR A 28 12.47 4.84 11.91
CA THR A 28 11.33 5.43 12.61
C THR A 28 10.06 5.45 11.76
N ALA A 29 10.15 5.24 10.45
CA ALA A 29 9.01 5.25 9.54
C ALA A 29 8.27 3.92 9.58
N GLN A 30 7.02 3.96 10.05
CA GLN A 30 6.22 2.76 10.27
C GLN A 30 4.72 3.04 10.25
N PHE A 31 3.97 1.99 9.92
CA PHE A 31 2.53 1.95 10.15
C PHE A 31 2.27 1.44 11.57
N ASN A 32 1.43 2.15 12.31
CA ASN A 32 0.96 1.72 13.61
C ASN A 32 -0.49 1.24 13.46
N VAL A 33 -0.67 -0.09 13.56
CA VAL A 33 -1.96 -0.76 13.40
C VAL A 33 -2.57 -1.03 14.76
N SER A 34 -3.83 -0.66 14.93
CA SER A 34 -4.61 -0.88 16.15
C SER A 34 -6.01 -1.42 15.86
N LYS A 35 -6.66 -1.99 16.87
CA LYS A 35 -8.00 -2.61 16.77
C LYS A 35 -8.07 -3.64 15.63
N PHE A 36 -6.98 -4.37 15.39
CA PHE A 36 -6.90 -5.33 14.30
C PHE A 36 -7.79 -6.54 14.58
N VAL A 37 -8.71 -6.80 13.66
CA VAL A 37 -9.56 -7.98 13.64
C VAL A 37 -9.47 -8.61 12.25
N PHE A 38 -9.12 -9.89 12.20
CA PHE A 38 -9.15 -10.68 10.97
C PHE A 38 -9.78 -12.04 11.28
N GLY A 39 -10.78 -12.46 10.52
CA GLY A 39 -11.46 -13.73 10.72
C GLY A 39 -12.07 -14.28 9.45
N CYS A 40 -12.19 -15.61 9.41
CA CYS A 40 -12.80 -16.37 8.32
C CYS A 40 -13.96 -17.21 8.87
N THR A 41 -15.17 -16.95 8.39
CA THR A 41 -16.35 -17.79 8.63
C THR A 41 -16.89 -18.27 7.28
N THR A 42 -18.07 -17.80 6.85
CA THR A 42 -18.58 -17.98 5.48
C THR A 42 -17.80 -17.15 4.45
N GLY A 43 -17.12 -16.10 4.90
CA GLY A 43 -16.12 -15.33 4.15
C GLY A 43 -15.00 -14.87 5.06
N CYS A 44 -13.89 -14.43 4.48
CA CYS A 44 -12.74 -13.91 5.23
C CYS A 44 -12.72 -12.39 5.20
N TYR A 45 -12.82 -11.75 6.36
CA TYR A 45 -12.91 -10.30 6.50
C TYR A 45 -11.91 -9.77 7.51
N TRP A 46 -11.48 -8.53 7.30
CA TRP A 46 -10.55 -7.82 8.17
C TRP A 46 -10.97 -6.37 8.37
N SER A 47 -10.62 -5.82 9.52
CA SER A 47 -10.82 -4.43 9.90
C SER A 47 -9.73 -3.99 10.87
N PHE A 48 -9.23 -2.77 10.74
CA PHE A 48 -8.27 -2.18 11.67
C PHE A 48 -8.20 -0.65 11.52
N ASN A 49 -7.61 0.00 12.49
CA ASN A 49 -7.21 1.40 12.42
C ASN A 49 -5.72 1.50 12.14
N VAL A 50 -5.30 2.54 11.41
CA VAL A 50 -3.89 2.77 11.12
C VAL A 50 -3.52 4.25 11.19
N THR A 51 -2.38 4.53 11.79
CA THR A 51 -1.64 5.80 11.70
C THR A 51 -0.28 5.56 11.03
N VAL A 52 0.34 6.62 10.55
CA VAL A 52 1.68 6.58 9.95
C VAL A 52 2.59 7.50 10.77
N GLU A 53 3.71 6.95 11.23
CA GLU A 53 4.67 7.61 12.12
C GLU A 53 6.02 7.79 11.42
N GLY A 54 6.82 8.75 11.91
CA GLY A 54 8.19 8.96 11.48
C GLY A 54 8.31 9.93 10.31
N GLU A 55 8.01 11.21 10.55
CA GLU A 55 8.09 12.28 9.54
C GLU A 55 9.48 12.40 8.88
N PHE A 56 9.52 12.52 7.55
CA PHE A 56 10.71 12.92 6.80
C PHE A 56 10.33 13.57 5.45
N LYS A 57 11.33 13.86 4.60
CA LYS A 57 11.10 14.50 3.31
C LYS A 57 10.08 13.72 2.47
N ASN A 58 9.02 14.41 2.05
CA ASN A 58 7.91 13.86 1.24
C ASN A 58 7.11 12.75 1.93
N HIS A 59 7.24 12.65 3.26
CA HIS A 59 6.54 11.71 4.13
C HIS A 59 6.05 12.44 5.39
N PRO A 60 4.88 13.08 5.34
CA PRO A 60 4.23 13.61 6.53
C PRO A 60 3.64 12.46 7.35
N GLU A 61 3.58 12.63 8.68
CA GLU A 61 2.86 11.69 9.54
C GLU A 61 1.34 11.78 9.34
N LEU A 62 0.68 10.63 9.47
CA LEU A 62 -0.77 10.53 9.58
C LEU A 62 -1.14 10.28 11.04
N LYS A 63 -1.38 11.38 11.78
CA LYS A 63 -1.63 11.35 13.24
C LYS A 63 -3.04 10.90 13.61
N SER A 64 -4.02 11.18 12.75
CA SER A 64 -5.40 10.76 12.94
C SER A 64 -5.59 9.35 12.39
N PRO A 65 -6.07 8.39 13.19
CA PRO A 65 -6.25 7.03 12.71
C PRO A 65 -7.32 6.96 11.63
N VAL A 66 -7.02 6.26 10.54
CA VAL A 66 -7.97 5.96 9.46
C VAL A 66 -8.41 4.50 9.55
N THR A 67 -9.63 4.20 9.12
CA THR A 67 -10.20 2.85 9.28
C THR A 67 -10.04 2.08 7.98
N CYS A 68 -9.37 0.94 8.01
CA CYS A 68 -9.20 0.05 6.87
C CYS A 68 -10.07 -1.19 7.05
N SER A 69 -10.85 -1.57 6.04
CA SER A 69 -11.64 -2.81 6.07
C SER A 69 -11.85 -3.43 4.70
N GLY A 70 -11.96 -4.77 4.68
CA GLY A 70 -12.18 -5.51 3.44
C GLY A 70 -12.36 -7.00 3.64
N GLY A 71 -12.54 -7.72 2.53
CA GLY A 71 -12.55 -9.18 2.46
C GLY A 71 -11.40 -9.71 1.61
N LEU A 72 -11.01 -10.97 1.83
CA LEU A 72 -9.97 -11.66 1.04
C LEU A 72 -10.52 -12.19 -0.30
N ASP A 73 -11.83 -12.41 -0.38
CA ASP A 73 -12.48 -12.95 -1.59
C ASP A 73 -12.76 -11.85 -2.63
N GLU A 74 -12.92 -10.61 -2.17
CA GLU A 74 -13.26 -9.44 -2.99
C GLU A 74 -12.02 -8.62 -3.37
N ASN A 75 -11.04 -8.52 -2.47
CA ASN A 75 -9.89 -7.64 -2.64
C ASN A 75 -8.63 -8.45 -2.99
N LYS A 76 -8.36 -8.56 -4.28
CA LYS A 76 -7.09 -9.11 -4.80
C LYS A 76 -5.98 -8.06 -4.89
N ASP A 77 -6.30 -6.81 -4.58
CA ASP A 77 -5.42 -5.65 -4.66
C ASP A 77 -5.75 -4.64 -3.55
N TYR A 78 -4.91 -3.62 -3.41
CA TYR A 78 -5.04 -2.53 -2.46
C TYR A 78 -6.41 -1.87 -2.51
N LYS A 79 -7.09 -1.85 -1.36
CA LYS A 79 -8.32 -1.10 -1.15
C LYS A 79 -8.03 0.15 -0.33
N LYS A 80 -8.53 1.30 -0.78
CA LYS A 80 -8.44 2.55 -0.03
C LYS A 80 -9.16 2.41 1.31
N CYS A 81 -8.48 2.79 2.38
CA CYS A 81 -9.06 2.86 3.71
C CYS A 81 -10.09 3.99 3.77
N ASP A 82 -11.08 3.86 4.64
CA ASP A 82 -11.99 4.95 4.94
C ASP A 82 -11.23 6.02 5.72
N VAL A 83 -10.86 7.06 4.99
CA VAL A 83 -10.10 8.19 5.49
C VAL A 83 -10.99 9.31 6.01
N GLY A 84 -12.33 9.24 5.91
CA GLY A 84 -13.19 10.42 6.14
C GLY A 84 -12.71 11.66 5.36
N ASP A 85 -12.99 12.88 5.85
CA ASP A 85 -12.50 14.13 5.24
C ASP A 85 -11.00 14.42 5.49
N VAL A 86 -10.19 13.42 5.89
CA VAL A 86 -8.98 13.68 6.69
C VAL A 86 -7.74 14.08 5.88
N SER A 87 -7.71 13.96 4.55
CA SER A 87 -6.62 14.56 3.76
C SER A 87 -6.85 14.56 2.25
N GLU A 88 -6.64 15.71 1.59
CA GLU A 88 -6.63 15.81 0.12
C GLU A 88 -5.34 15.23 -0.50
N THR A 89 -4.27 15.11 0.29
CA THR A 89 -2.93 14.77 -0.21
C THR A 89 -2.41 13.43 0.30
N GLN A 90 -3.10 12.77 1.23
CA GLN A 90 -2.67 11.53 1.84
C GLN A 90 -3.72 10.43 1.67
N GLU A 91 -3.27 9.24 1.31
CA GLU A 91 -4.12 8.06 1.21
C GLU A 91 -3.45 6.86 1.87
N VAL A 92 -4.23 6.06 2.59
CA VAL A 92 -3.81 4.74 3.06
C VAL A 92 -4.60 3.68 2.32
N LEU A 93 -3.92 2.66 1.85
CA LEU A 93 -4.52 1.50 1.21
C LEU A 93 -4.02 0.22 1.87
N ALA A 94 -4.88 -0.80 1.89
CA ALA A 94 -4.55 -2.07 2.50
C ALA A 94 -5.22 -3.25 1.79
N TYR A 95 -4.58 -4.41 1.87
CA TYR A 95 -5.21 -5.71 1.61
C TYR A 95 -4.44 -6.85 2.30
N ILE A 96 -5.05 -8.03 2.38
CA ILE A 96 -4.39 -9.24 2.89
C ILE A 96 -4.31 -10.26 1.75
N VAL A 97 -3.10 -10.76 1.49
CA VAL A 97 -2.89 -11.84 0.53
C VAL A 97 -3.43 -13.14 1.13
N LYS A 98 -4.49 -13.69 0.52
CA LYS A 98 -5.22 -14.88 1.01
C LYS A 98 -4.32 -16.09 1.26
N ASP A 99 -3.39 -16.37 0.33
CA ASP A 99 -2.57 -17.59 0.39
C ASP A 99 -1.51 -17.55 1.49
N THR A 100 -1.07 -16.36 1.90
CA THR A 100 0.07 -16.19 2.82
C THR A 100 -0.30 -15.50 4.12
N ASN A 101 -1.53 -14.98 4.24
CA ASN A 101 -1.97 -14.07 5.29
C ASN A 101 -0.99 -12.89 5.48
N MET A 102 -0.46 -12.38 4.38
CA MET A 102 0.40 -11.19 4.40
C MET A 102 -0.47 -9.95 4.30
N LEU A 103 -0.55 -9.17 5.38
CA LEU A 103 -1.08 -7.82 5.34
C LEU A 103 -0.11 -6.94 4.56
N LYS A 104 -0.63 -6.23 3.56
CA LYS A 104 0.08 -5.26 2.74
C LYS A 104 -0.53 -3.90 3.00
N LEU A 105 0.31 -2.95 3.37
CA LEU A 105 -0.06 -1.55 3.61
C LEU A 105 0.65 -0.68 2.58
N GLN A 106 -0.05 0.36 2.12
CA GLN A 106 0.52 1.40 1.30
C GLN A 106 0.08 2.76 1.85
N TYR A 107 1.03 3.66 2.05
CA TYR A 107 0.79 5.08 2.29
C TYR A 107 1.18 5.87 1.04
N ALA A 108 0.26 6.64 0.48
CA ALA A 108 0.51 7.49 -0.68
C ALA A 108 0.41 8.96 -0.29
N VAL A 109 1.39 9.74 -0.72
CA VAL A 109 1.50 11.17 -0.45
C VAL A 109 1.66 11.91 -1.76
N ASN A 110 0.72 12.79 -2.07
CA ASN A 110 0.77 13.68 -3.22
C ASN A 110 1.51 14.97 -2.84
N ASN A 111 2.74 15.12 -3.31
CA ASN A 111 3.45 16.39 -3.20
C ASN A 111 3.07 17.28 -4.39
N LEU A 112 2.27 18.30 -4.12
CA LEU A 112 1.76 19.22 -5.13
C LEU A 112 2.84 20.15 -5.72
N GLU A 113 3.89 20.45 -4.95
CA GLU A 113 5.01 21.28 -5.39
C GLU A 113 5.90 20.52 -6.38
N GLU A 114 6.25 19.28 -6.03
CA GLU A 114 7.07 18.40 -6.87
C GLU A 114 6.25 17.67 -7.95
N ARG A 115 4.92 17.84 -7.96
CA ARG A 115 3.96 17.16 -8.85
C ARG A 115 4.16 15.65 -8.92
N SER A 116 4.52 15.05 -7.78
CA SER A 116 4.92 13.65 -7.67
C SER A 116 4.13 12.97 -6.56
N THR A 117 3.83 11.69 -6.76
CA THR A 117 3.24 10.84 -5.71
C THR A 117 4.31 9.92 -5.15
N TYR A 118 4.48 9.97 -3.84
CA TYR A 118 5.36 9.08 -3.09
C TYR A 118 4.53 7.96 -2.48
N ARG A 119 4.97 6.72 -2.65
CA ARG A 119 4.32 5.53 -2.11
C ARG A 119 5.26 4.81 -1.18
N PHE A 120 4.80 4.58 0.03
CA PHE A 120 5.52 3.89 1.10
C PHE A 120 4.81 2.58 1.39
N TYR A 121 5.56 1.50 1.50
CA TYR A 121 5.01 0.15 1.62
C TYR A 121 5.42 -0.51 2.92
N GLY A 122 4.51 -1.30 3.49
CA GLY A 122 4.77 -2.10 4.68
C GLY A 122 4.09 -3.46 4.56
N GLU A 123 4.74 -4.49 5.09
CA GLU A 123 4.22 -5.86 5.00
C GLU A 123 4.38 -6.59 6.33
N LYS A 124 3.35 -7.35 6.71
CA LYS A 124 3.40 -8.17 7.92
C LYS A 124 2.51 -9.39 7.84
N LYS A 125 3.02 -10.53 8.30
CA LYS A 125 2.21 -11.73 8.46
C LYS A 125 1.22 -11.54 9.60
N VAL A 126 -0.05 -11.78 9.32
CA VAL A 126 -1.16 -11.73 10.28
C VAL A 126 -1.85 -13.09 10.38
N TYR A 127 -2.68 -13.27 11.40
CA TYR A 127 -3.32 -14.55 11.70
C TYR A 127 -4.80 -14.35 11.90
N ALA A 128 -5.64 -15.22 11.33
CA ALA A 128 -7.09 -15.15 11.49
C ALA A 128 -7.52 -15.69 12.86
N ALA A 129 -8.47 -15.02 13.50
CA ALA A 129 -9.03 -15.35 14.82
C ALA A 129 -9.81 -16.66 14.80
N THR A 130 -10.18 -17.13 13.61
CA THR A 130 -10.89 -18.39 13.38
C THR A 130 -9.97 -19.51 12.88
N SER A 131 -8.66 -19.28 12.78
CA SER A 131 -7.68 -20.31 12.39
C SER A 131 -7.11 -21.06 13.59
N ASP A 132 -6.43 -22.16 13.35
CA ASP A 132 -5.66 -22.90 14.37
C ASP A 132 -4.56 -22.03 15.03
N GLN A 133 -4.20 -20.92 14.37
CA GLN A 133 -3.22 -19.93 14.84
C GLN A 133 -3.87 -18.69 15.46
N ALA A 134 -5.16 -18.74 15.82
CA ALA A 134 -5.91 -17.60 16.38
C ALA A 134 -5.21 -16.89 17.54
N LYS A 135 -4.53 -17.66 18.41
CA LYS A 135 -3.77 -17.12 19.56
C LYS A 135 -2.58 -16.23 19.17
N LEU A 136 -2.16 -16.24 17.91
CA LEU A 136 -1.09 -15.40 17.38
C LEU A 136 -1.61 -14.06 16.82
N GLN A 137 -2.93 -13.88 16.68
CA GLN A 137 -3.49 -12.59 16.30
C GLN A 137 -3.22 -11.59 17.43
N LYS A 138 -2.65 -10.44 17.06
CA LYS A 138 -2.46 -9.30 17.95
C LYS A 138 -3.36 -8.18 17.48
N GLU A 139 -4.03 -7.53 18.42
CA GLU A 139 -4.89 -6.38 18.15
C GLU A 139 -4.08 -5.14 17.75
N GLU A 140 -2.86 -5.03 18.28
CA GLU A 140 -1.96 -3.90 18.04
C GLU A 140 -0.57 -4.37 17.62
N PHE A 141 -0.02 -3.72 16.61
CA PHE A 141 1.34 -3.99 16.15
C PHE A 141 1.87 -2.91 15.19
N PHE A 142 3.19 -2.81 15.13
CA PHE A 142 3.89 -1.98 14.15
C PHE A 142 4.25 -2.75 12.88
N VAL A 143 4.25 -2.06 11.75
CA VAL A 143 4.73 -2.55 10.46
C VAL A 143 5.77 -1.54 9.94
N PRO A 144 7.06 -1.89 9.91
CA PRO A 144 8.08 -1.01 9.34
C PRO A 144 7.83 -0.73 7.86
N GLU A 145 8.17 0.47 7.41
CA GLU A 145 8.19 0.81 5.99
C GLU A 145 9.44 0.23 5.32
N THR A 146 9.29 -0.33 4.12
CA THR A 146 10.37 -1.08 3.44
C THR A 146 10.73 -0.56 2.06
N VAL A 147 9.81 0.13 1.37
CA VAL A 147 10.04 0.61 -0.01
C VAL A 147 9.39 1.96 -0.21
N VAL A 148 10.12 2.88 -0.84
CA VAL A 148 9.59 4.12 -1.40
C VAL A 148 9.58 4.03 -2.93
N ALA A 149 8.42 4.23 -3.55
CA ALA A 149 8.29 4.44 -4.99
C ALA A 149 7.82 5.87 -5.24
N ALA A 150 8.66 6.69 -5.87
CA ALA A 150 8.26 7.98 -6.41
C ALA A 150 7.79 7.80 -7.86
N VAL A 151 6.58 8.29 -8.17
CA VAL A 151 6.04 8.34 -9.53
C VAL A 151 5.76 9.80 -9.85
N ALA A 152 6.34 10.28 -10.95
CA ALA A 152 6.15 11.61 -11.53
C ALA A 152 5.23 11.54 -12.75
#